data_AF-A0A0S7X4V5-F1
#
_entry.id   AF-A0A0S7X4V5-F1
#
_cell.length_a   1.000
_cell.length_b   1.000
_cell.length_c   1.000
_cell.angle_alpha   90.00
_cell.angle_beta   90.00
_cell.angle_gamma   90.00
#
_symmetry.space_group_name_H-M   'P 1'
#
loop_
_entity.id
_entity.type
_entity.pdbx_description
1 polymer ?
#
loop_
_entity_poly.entity_id
_entity_poly.type
_entity_poly.pdbx_seq_one_letter_code
_entity_poly.pdbx_strand_id
1 'polypeptide(L)'
;MQLLLNKNIKNFLKNIKKYILYSFFFVIIVLFFINLQSFIIKVEAGSLPIIVSTSDLGFGIVFPGEKLEKEITITLDTSQSNGVIYTITQTSTAGYFDLCPFLEKINEEGEGDTENYAVLSATSTPQDLSDTWKVVFKVPAIVGFVAQDHIFGIVSQGGDYGCDVSVNILE
;
A
#
# COMPACT_ATOMS: atom_id res chain seq x y z
N MET A 1 74.05 27.98 17.77
CA MET A 1 73.23 27.63 16.57
C MET A 1 72.67 26.21 16.61
N GLN A 2 73.44 25.18 16.99
CA GLN A 2 72.99 23.76 17.04
C GLN A 2 71.84 23.47 18.04
N LEU A 3 71.77 24.16 19.18
CA LEU A 3 70.71 23.97 20.18
C LEU A 3 69.31 24.41 19.71
N LEU A 4 69.24 25.45 18.86
CA LEU A 4 67.99 25.94 18.28
C LEU A 4 67.46 24.99 17.19
N LEU A 5 68.37 24.39 16.41
CA LEU A 5 68.04 23.40 15.38
C LEU A 5 67.38 22.15 15.98
N ASN A 6 67.92 21.65 17.10
CA ASN A 6 67.41 20.45 17.78
C ASN A 6 66.03 20.69 18.43
N LYS A 7 65.77 21.91 18.92
CA LYS A 7 64.47 22.30 19.49
C LYS A 7 63.38 22.41 18.42
N ASN A 8 63.70 22.97 17.26
CA ASN A 8 62.77 23.05 16.12
C ASN A 8 62.43 21.68 15.54
N ILE A 9 63.41 20.78 15.40
CA ILE A 9 63.18 19.41 14.92
C ILE A 9 62.31 18.60 15.90
N LYS A 10 62.55 18.72 17.21
CA LYS A 10 61.70 18.07 18.22
C LYS A 10 60.26 18.59 18.22
N ASN A 11 60.05 19.90 18.04
CA ASN A 11 58.71 20.48 17.90
C ASN A 11 58.02 20.03 16.61
N PHE A 12 58.74 19.95 15.50
CA PHE A 12 58.23 19.47 14.23
C PHE A 12 57.77 18.00 14.31
N LEU A 13 58.60 17.12 14.86
CA LEU A 13 58.25 15.71 15.10
C LEU A 13 57.07 15.55 16.07
N LYS A 14 56.95 16.42 17.08
CA LYS A 14 55.82 16.44 18.01
C LYS A 14 54.51 16.82 17.31
N ASN A 15 54.56 17.75 16.37
CA ASN A 15 53.39 18.16 15.58
C ASN A 15 52.99 17.07 14.56
N ILE A 16 53.95 16.42 13.89
CA ILE A 16 53.67 15.28 12.99
C ILE A 16 52.96 14.14 13.74
N LYS A 17 53.43 13.78 14.94
CA LYS A 17 52.78 12.74 15.76
C LYS A 17 51.33 13.09 16.12
N LYS A 18 51.02 14.37 16.34
CA LYS A 18 49.63 14.83 16.58
C LYS A 18 48.76 14.68 15.33
N TYR A 19 49.25 15.06 14.15
CA TYR A 19 48.50 14.90 12.90
C TYR A 19 48.22 13.43 12.57
N ILE A 20 49.19 12.54 12.80
CA ILE A 20 49.00 11.09 12.63
C ILE A 20 47.91 10.58 13.58
N LEU A 21 47.93 11.03 14.85
CA LEU A 21 46.93 10.64 15.84
C LEU A 21 45.52 11.14 15.47
N TYR A 22 45.38 12.38 14.99
CA TYR A 22 44.09 12.91 14.54
C TYR A 22 43.55 12.19 13.31
N SER A 23 44.42 11.88 12.34
CA SER A 23 44.07 11.09 11.15
C SER A 23 43.53 9.71 11.54
N PHE A 24 44.21 9.01 12.45
CA PHE A 24 43.78 7.70 12.93
C PHE A 24 42.41 7.77 13.62
N PHE A 25 42.18 8.79 14.46
CA PHE A 25 40.89 8.99 15.13
C PHE A 25 39.76 9.32 14.14
N PHE A 26 40.05 10.10 13.09
CA PHE A 26 39.09 10.41 12.03
C PHE A 26 38.66 9.15 11.27
N VAL A 27 39.58 8.25 10.94
CA VAL A 27 39.26 6.97 10.28
C VAL A 27 38.35 6.11 11.15
N ILE A 28 38.62 6.04 12.47
CA ILE A 28 37.76 5.30 13.41
C ILE A 28 36.35 5.88 13.45
N ILE A 29 36.24 7.21 13.48
CA ILE A 29 34.95 7.90 13.47
C ILE A 29 34.17 7.59 12.18
N VAL A 30 34.81 7.66 11.02
CA VAL A 30 34.17 7.35 9.74
C VAL A 30 33.67 5.89 9.72
N LEU A 31 34.50 4.94 10.19
CA LEU A 31 34.10 3.54 10.29
C LEU A 31 32.93 3.34 11.26
N PHE A 32 32.91 4.05 12.38
CA PHE A 32 31.80 4.02 13.33
C PHE A 32 30.50 4.54 12.68
N PHE A 33 30.55 5.66 11.97
CA PHE A 33 29.38 6.22 11.29
C PHE A 33 28.88 5.36 10.12
N ILE A 34 29.76 4.67 9.38
CA ILE A 34 29.34 3.71 8.34
C ILE A 34 28.52 2.57 8.95
N ASN A 35 28.94 2.04 10.09
CA ASN A 35 28.20 0.98 10.79
C ASN A 35 26.90 1.49 11.44
N LEU A 36 26.78 2.79 11.72
CA LEU A 36 25.56 3.40 12.25
C LEU A 36 24.46 3.53 11.19
N GLN A 37 24.81 3.66 9.91
CA GLN A 37 23.83 3.85 8.83
C GLN A 37 22.90 2.65 8.64
N SER A 38 23.39 1.42 8.85
CA SER A 38 22.56 0.20 8.75
C SER A 38 21.50 0.09 9.84
N PHE A 39 21.68 0.80 10.97
CA PHE A 39 20.70 0.84 12.04
C PHE A 39 19.58 1.87 11.77
N ILE A 40 19.90 2.96 11.05
CA ILE A 40 18.95 4.04 10.79
C ILE A 40 18.09 3.73 9.55
N ILE A 41 18.60 2.98 8.58
CA ILE A 41 17.87 2.60 7.36
C ILE A 41 17.31 1.19 7.52
N LYS A 42 16.31 1.03 8.40
CA LYS A 42 15.49 -0.18 8.45
C LYS A 42 14.15 0.12 7.76
N VAL A 43 14.16 0.09 6.43
CA VAL A 43 12.94 0.11 5.62
C VAL A 43 12.58 -1.35 5.38
N GLU A 44 11.67 -1.87 6.18
CA GLU A 44 11.10 -3.21 5.99
C GLU A 44 9.98 -3.08 4.94
N ALA A 45 10.34 -3.28 3.67
CA ALA A 45 9.35 -3.46 2.62
C ALA A 45 8.85 -4.91 2.73
N GLY A 46 7.88 -5.15 3.62
CA GLY A 46 7.20 -6.43 3.69
C GLY A 46 6.38 -6.65 2.42
N SER A 47 6.60 -7.77 1.73
CA SER A 47 5.70 -8.25 0.69
C SER A 47 4.36 -8.62 1.32
N LEU A 48 3.27 -8.14 0.73
CA LEU A 48 1.92 -8.49 1.18
C LEU A 48 1.63 -9.96 0.82
N PRO A 49 0.95 -10.72 1.69
CA PRO A 49 0.56 -12.10 1.42
C PRO A 49 -0.58 -12.24 0.40
N ILE A 50 -1.08 -11.13 -0.18
CA ILE A 50 -2.15 -11.12 -1.17
C ILE A 50 -1.74 -10.34 -2.41
N ILE A 51 -2.29 -10.76 -3.54
CA ILE A 51 -2.17 -10.11 -4.85
C ILE A 51 -3.58 -9.77 -5.32
N VAL A 52 -3.82 -8.51 -5.72
CA VAL A 52 -5.11 -8.07 -6.27
C VAL A 52 -4.95 -7.87 -7.78
N SER A 53 -5.91 -8.37 -8.57
CA SER A 53 -5.81 -8.41 -10.04
C SER A 53 -5.76 -7.04 -10.73
N THR A 54 -6.30 -6.00 -10.09
CA THR A 54 -6.33 -4.63 -10.62
C THR A 54 -6.19 -3.59 -9.51
N SER A 55 -5.62 -2.44 -9.84
CA SER A 55 -5.54 -1.27 -8.95
C SER A 55 -6.60 -0.20 -9.25
N ASP A 56 -7.39 -0.36 -10.32
CA ASP A 56 -8.43 0.60 -10.72
C ASP A 56 -9.64 -0.11 -11.35
N LEU A 57 -10.82 0.44 -11.08
CA LEU A 57 -12.10 0.01 -11.64
C LEU A 57 -12.78 1.17 -12.37
N GLY A 58 -12.23 1.54 -13.53
CA GLY A 58 -12.82 2.55 -14.41
C GLY A 58 -14.15 2.08 -15.02
N PHE A 59 -15.27 2.65 -14.53
CA PHE A 59 -16.60 2.49 -15.13
C PHE A 59 -16.84 3.44 -16.32
N GLY A 60 -16.04 4.50 -16.46
CA GLY A 60 -16.13 5.44 -17.57
C GLY A 60 -17.36 6.34 -17.52
N ILE A 61 -17.92 6.68 -18.69
CA ILE A 61 -19.16 7.44 -18.79
C ILE A 61 -20.33 6.50 -18.57
N VAL A 62 -21.20 6.85 -17.63
CA VAL A 62 -22.34 6.04 -17.21
C VAL A 62 -23.64 6.82 -17.37
N PHE A 63 -24.74 6.11 -17.57
CA PHE A 63 -26.07 6.70 -17.70
C PHE A 63 -26.97 6.34 -16.50
N PRO A 64 -27.85 7.26 -16.07
CA PRO A 64 -28.82 7.00 -15.01
C PRO A 64 -29.58 5.69 -15.18
N GLY A 65 -29.60 4.87 -14.13
CA GLY A 65 -30.30 3.58 -14.11
C GLY A 65 -29.51 2.41 -14.70
N GLU A 66 -28.30 2.63 -15.24
CA GLU A 66 -27.44 1.54 -15.65
C GLU A 66 -26.96 0.70 -14.45
N LYS A 67 -26.73 -0.59 -14.73
CA LYS A 67 -26.06 -1.51 -13.83
C LYS A 67 -24.79 -1.97 -14.52
N LEU A 68 -23.65 -1.63 -13.94
CA LEU A 68 -22.33 -1.98 -14.48
C LEU A 68 -21.62 -2.92 -13.51
N GLU A 69 -20.87 -3.88 -14.06
CA GLU A 69 -20.21 -4.90 -13.27
C GLU A 69 -18.74 -4.97 -13.68
N LYS A 70 -17.86 -5.08 -12.68
CA LYS A 70 -16.43 -5.34 -12.83
C LYS A 70 -16.02 -6.40 -11.83
N GLU A 71 -14.98 -7.15 -12.16
CA GLU A 71 -14.46 -8.21 -11.29
C GLU A 71 -13.08 -7.83 -10.77
N ILE A 72 -12.83 -8.16 -9.51
CA ILE A 72 -11.51 -8.18 -8.90
C ILE A 72 -11.25 -9.60 -8.40
N THR A 73 -10.01 -10.05 -8.53
CA THR A 73 -9.56 -11.33 -8.00
C THR A 73 -8.49 -11.06 -6.97
N ILE A 74 -8.66 -11.63 -5.78
CA ILE A 74 -7.71 -11.57 -4.67
C ILE A 74 -7.08 -12.95 -4.59
N THR A 75 -5.76 -13.04 -4.64
CA THR A 75 -5.03 -14.31 -4.69
C THR A 75 -4.01 -14.38 -3.56
N LEU A 76 -3.91 -15.53 -2.92
CA LEU A 76 -2.92 -15.81 -1.89
C LEU A 76 -1.53 -15.96 -2.52
N ASP A 77 -0.57 -15.16 -2.06
CA ASP A 77 0.84 -15.39 -2.36
C ASP A 77 1.40 -16.48 -1.43
N THR A 78 1.38 -17.72 -1.92
CA THR A 78 1.89 -18.89 -1.19
C THR A 78 3.39 -18.84 -0.88
N SER A 79 4.15 -17.90 -1.48
CA SER A 79 5.54 -17.66 -1.11
C SER A 79 5.68 -16.88 0.20
N GLN A 80 4.62 -16.16 0.62
CA GLN A 80 4.61 -15.28 1.77
C GLN A 80 3.81 -15.85 2.94
N SER A 81 2.68 -16.51 2.67
CA SER A 81 1.84 -17.11 3.70
C SER A 81 1.13 -18.38 3.22
N ASN A 82 0.78 -19.26 4.16
CA ASN A 82 -0.07 -20.43 3.90
C ASN A 82 -1.57 -20.14 4.07
N GLY A 83 -1.91 -18.94 4.55
CA GLY A 83 -3.28 -18.47 4.64
C GLY A 83 -3.37 -17.06 5.17
N VAL A 84 -4.48 -16.40 4.87
CA VAL A 84 -4.73 -15.00 5.24
C VAL A 84 -6.22 -14.83 5.46
N ILE A 85 -6.56 -13.99 6.43
CA ILE A 85 -7.92 -13.51 6.61
C ILE A 85 -7.92 -12.05 6.19
N TYR A 86 -8.90 -11.64 5.41
CA TYR A 86 -8.98 -10.27 4.94
C TYR A 86 -10.42 -9.75 4.96
N THR A 87 -10.54 -8.44 4.76
CA THR A 87 -11.81 -7.72 4.64
C THR A 87 -11.73 -6.76 3.47
N ILE A 88 -12.88 -6.47 2.87
CA ILE A 88 -13.02 -5.45 1.82
C ILE A 88 -13.78 -4.27 2.42
N THR A 89 -13.12 -3.12 2.46
CA THR A 89 -13.73 -1.87 2.91
C THR A 89 -13.85 -0.89 1.76
N GLN A 90 -14.68 0.13 1.96
CA GLN A 90 -14.87 1.19 1.00
C GLN A 90 -14.86 2.56 1.67
N THR A 91 -14.19 3.54 1.06
CA THR A 91 -14.09 4.91 1.56
C THR A 91 -14.26 5.91 0.44
N SER A 92 -14.99 7.00 0.70
CA SER A 92 -15.20 8.03 -0.31
C SER A 92 -13.88 8.69 -0.72
N THR A 93 -13.67 8.85 -2.03
CA THR A 93 -12.45 9.46 -2.56
C THR A 93 -12.51 10.98 -2.41
N ALA A 94 -11.48 11.57 -1.80
CA ALA A 94 -11.41 13.03 -1.63
C ALA A 94 -11.41 13.75 -2.99
N GLY A 95 -12.25 14.78 -3.12
CA GLY A 95 -12.37 15.58 -4.35
C GLY A 95 -13.43 15.08 -5.35
N TYR A 96 -14.09 13.96 -5.06
CA TYR A 96 -15.17 13.40 -5.88
C TYR A 96 -16.51 13.38 -5.13
N PHE A 97 -17.61 13.20 -5.86
CA PHE A 97 -18.88 12.83 -5.23
C PHE A 97 -18.83 11.38 -4.73
N ASP A 98 -19.54 11.09 -3.65
CA ASP A 98 -19.48 9.80 -2.99
C ASP A 98 -20.16 8.70 -3.84
N LEU A 99 -19.34 7.80 -4.39
CA LEU A 99 -19.79 6.65 -5.18
C LEU A 99 -20.14 5.45 -4.29
N CYS A 100 -19.56 5.36 -3.09
CA CYS A 100 -19.60 4.16 -2.26
C CYS A 100 -21.01 3.63 -1.93
N PRO A 101 -22.04 4.47 -1.69
CA PRO A 101 -23.40 3.99 -1.44
C PRO A 101 -24.04 3.25 -2.63
N PHE A 102 -23.48 3.42 -3.82
CA PHE A 102 -23.98 2.86 -5.07
C PHE A 102 -23.16 1.65 -5.54
N LEU A 103 -22.15 1.24 -4.76
CA LEU A 103 -21.35 0.05 -5.01
C LEU A 103 -21.78 -1.10 -4.11
N GLU A 104 -21.99 -2.26 -4.72
CA GLU A 104 -22.23 -3.54 -4.06
C GLU A 104 -21.08 -4.48 -4.42
N LYS A 105 -20.56 -5.24 -3.44
CA LYS A 105 -19.53 -6.25 -3.69
C LYS A 105 -20.15 -7.62 -3.43
N ILE A 106 -19.97 -8.55 -4.37
CA ILE A 106 -20.58 -9.87 -4.33
C ILE A 106 -19.47 -10.88 -4.56
N ASN A 107 -19.26 -11.80 -3.61
CA ASN A 107 -18.39 -12.94 -3.82
C ASN A 107 -19.09 -13.95 -4.74
N GLU A 108 -18.37 -14.48 -5.73
CA GLU A 108 -18.95 -15.36 -6.76
C GLU A 108 -18.69 -16.86 -6.54
N GLU A 109 -17.86 -17.24 -5.57
CA GLU A 109 -17.39 -18.63 -5.42
C GLU A 109 -18.22 -19.46 -4.45
N GLY A 110 -19.06 -18.81 -3.62
CA GLY A 110 -20.03 -19.52 -2.79
C GLY A 110 -19.39 -20.29 -1.62
N GLU A 111 -18.18 -19.93 -1.23
CA GLU A 111 -17.41 -20.53 -0.12
C GLU A 111 -17.82 -19.97 1.25
N GLY A 112 -18.65 -18.93 1.26
CA GLY A 112 -19.17 -18.29 2.46
C GLY A 112 -18.44 -17.01 2.85
N ASP A 113 -17.46 -16.59 2.05
CA ASP A 113 -16.73 -15.34 2.24
C ASP A 113 -17.63 -14.12 2.07
N THR A 114 -17.36 -13.13 2.91
CA THR A 114 -18.11 -11.88 2.99
C THR A 114 -17.16 -10.70 3.01
N GLU A 115 -17.65 -9.52 2.65
CA GLU A 115 -16.83 -8.30 2.66
C GLU A 115 -16.18 -8.05 4.04
N ASN A 116 -16.82 -8.47 5.13
CA ASN A 116 -16.32 -8.27 6.49
C ASN A 116 -15.42 -9.39 7.00
N TYR A 117 -15.34 -10.51 6.28
CA TYR A 117 -14.58 -11.68 6.67
C TYR A 117 -14.47 -12.61 5.47
N ALA A 118 -13.27 -12.73 4.93
CA ALA A 118 -12.91 -13.67 3.88
C ALA A 118 -11.60 -14.37 4.22
N VAL A 119 -11.45 -15.62 3.82
CA VAL A 119 -10.27 -16.44 4.11
C VAL A 119 -9.68 -16.92 2.80
N LEU A 120 -8.35 -16.93 2.70
CA LEU A 120 -7.63 -17.76 1.71
C LEU A 120 -6.71 -18.70 2.47
N SER A 121 -6.66 -19.98 2.09
CA SER A 121 -5.81 -20.98 2.72
C SER A 121 -5.27 -22.02 1.74
N ALA A 122 -3.94 -22.08 1.64
CA ALA A 122 -3.25 -23.16 0.93
C ALA A 122 -3.33 -24.51 1.65
N THR A 123 -3.85 -24.52 2.87
CA THR A 123 -3.93 -25.71 3.74
C THR A 123 -5.35 -26.21 3.98
N SER A 124 -6.37 -25.49 3.50
CA SER A 124 -7.76 -25.96 3.52
C SER A 124 -7.97 -27.16 2.58
N THR A 125 -9.09 -27.86 2.73
CA THR A 125 -9.49 -28.95 1.83
C THR A 125 -10.97 -28.78 1.47
N PRO A 126 -11.30 -28.42 0.21
CA PRO A 126 -10.39 -28.10 -0.90
C PRO A 126 -9.50 -26.89 -0.60
N GLN A 127 -8.37 -26.76 -1.30
CA GLN A 127 -7.53 -25.57 -1.21
C GLN A 127 -8.30 -24.37 -1.75
N ASP A 128 -8.20 -23.27 -1.04
CA ASP A 128 -8.79 -21.99 -1.39
C ASP A 128 -7.64 -20.98 -1.50
N LEU A 129 -7.31 -20.62 -2.73
CA LEU A 129 -6.14 -19.83 -3.06
C LEU A 129 -6.51 -18.46 -3.64
N SER A 130 -7.78 -18.26 -3.97
CA SER A 130 -8.24 -17.03 -4.59
C SER A 130 -9.71 -16.81 -4.38
N ASP A 131 -10.06 -15.55 -4.22
CA ASP A 131 -11.44 -15.08 -4.21
C ASP A 131 -11.73 -14.17 -5.41
N THR A 132 -12.89 -14.35 -6.03
CA THR A 132 -13.42 -13.53 -7.12
C THR A 132 -14.61 -12.72 -6.62
N TRP A 133 -14.45 -11.39 -6.66
CA TRP A 133 -15.44 -10.43 -6.23
C TRP A 133 -15.95 -9.61 -7.39
N LYS A 134 -17.26 -9.58 -7.54
CA LYS A 134 -17.95 -8.68 -8.46
C LYS A 134 -18.27 -7.36 -7.76
N VAL A 135 -17.72 -6.27 -8.28
CA VAL A 135 -18.07 -4.90 -7.91
C VAL A 135 -19.16 -4.41 -8.86
N VAL A 136 -20.36 -4.30 -8.33
CA VAL A 136 -21.55 -3.85 -9.04
C VAL A 136 -21.78 -2.37 -8.75
N PHE A 137 -21.74 -1.55 -9.80
CA PHE A 137 -22.15 -0.16 -9.73
C PHE A 137 -23.60 0.00 -10.20
N LYS A 138 -24.45 0.44 -9.27
CA LYS A 138 -25.86 0.75 -9.47
C LYS A 138 -26.03 2.26 -9.69
N VAL A 139 -26.06 2.71 -10.94
CA VAL A 139 -25.97 4.15 -11.27
C VAL A 139 -27.25 4.88 -10.84
N PRO A 140 -27.18 5.84 -9.89
CA PRO A 140 -28.36 6.58 -9.46
C PRO A 140 -28.84 7.56 -10.53
N ALA A 141 -30.10 7.97 -10.46
CA ALA A 141 -30.62 9.05 -11.28
C ALA A 141 -30.23 10.43 -10.74
N ILE A 142 -30.26 11.46 -11.59
CA ILE A 142 -30.02 12.84 -11.17
C ILE A 142 -31.37 13.56 -11.04
N VAL A 143 -31.54 14.35 -9.98
CA VAL A 143 -32.76 15.18 -9.78
C VAL A 143 -33.06 15.99 -11.05
N GLY A 144 -34.29 15.90 -11.55
CA GLY A 144 -34.72 16.57 -12.78
C GLY A 144 -34.40 15.83 -14.08
N PHE A 145 -33.56 14.79 -14.02
CA PHE A 145 -33.18 13.91 -15.14
C PHE A 145 -33.48 12.46 -14.80
N VAL A 146 -34.70 12.25 -14.32
CA VAL A 146 -35.17 10.96 -13.80
C VAL A 146 -35.66 10.09 -14.96
N ALA A 147 -34.99 8.97 -15.21
CA ALA A 147 -35.46 7.95 -16.15
C ALA A 147 -36.73 7.26 -15.63
N GLN A 148 -37.56 6.73 -16.53
CA GLN A 148 -38.85 6.12 -16.17
C GLN A 148 -38.69 4.93 -15.20
N ASP A 149 -37.55 4.23 -15.24
CA ASP A 149 -37.26 3.03 -14.44
C ASP A 149 -35.97 3.17 -13.61
N HIS A 150 -35.83 4.25 -12.84
CA HIS A 150 -34.71 4.39 -11.90
C HIS A 150 -35.06 3.71 -10.55
N ILE A 151 -34.31 2.66 -10.21
CA ILE A 151 -34.52 1.88 -8.97
C ILE A 151 -33.36 2.02 -7.96
N PHE A 152 -32.27 2.68 -8.36
CA PHE A 152 -31.02 2.77 -7.59
C PHE A 152 -30.82 4.11 -6.86
N GLY A 153 -31.91 4.86 -6.67
CA GLY A 153 -31.90 6.14 -5.94
C GLY A 153 -31.68 7.37 -6.83
N ILE A 154 -31.57 8.52 -6.17
CA ILE A 154 -31.47 9.83 -6.81
C ILE A 154 -30.39 10.68 -6.12
N VAL A 155 -29.52 11.33 -6.90
CA VAL A 155 -28.51 12.30 -6.47
C VAL A 155 -28.86 13.72 -6.95
N SER A 156 -28.42 14.74 -6.22
CA SER A 156 -28.79 16.15 -6.48
C SER A 156 -28.07 16.79 -7.67
N GLN A 157 -26.92 16.25 -8.08
CA GLN A 157 -26.07 16.83 -9.11
C GLN A 157 -25.27 15.76 -9.84
N GLY A 158 -24.94 16.00 -11.11
CA GLY A 158 -24.02 15.17 -11.88
C GLY A 158 -22.57 15.64 -11.74
N GLY A 159 -21.63 14.78 -12.12
CA GLY A 159 -20.20 15.06 -12.14
C GLY A 159 -19.39 13.79 -11.91
N ASP A 160 -18.16 13.95 -11.42
CA ASP A 160 -17.26 12.82 -11.19
C ASP A 160 -17.48 12.22 -9.80
N TYR A 161 -17.67 10.91 -9.76
CA TYR A 161 -17.92 10.12 -8.56
C TYR A 161 -16.73 9.18 -8.30
N GLY A 162 -16.37 9.00 -7.03
CA GLY A 162 -15.22 8.21 -6.63
C GLY A 162 -15.48 7.42 -5.35
N CYS A 163 -14.93 6.21 -5.29
CA CYS A 163 -14.88 5.37 -4.09
C CYS A 163 -13.62 4.51 -4.13
N ASP A 164 -12.88 4.51 -3.04
CA ASP A 164 -11.69 3.68 -2.87
C ASP A 164 -12.12 2.35 -2.24
N VAL A 165 -11.87 1.25 -2.93
CA VAL A 165 -12.11 -0.11 -2.42
C VAL A 165 -10.77 -0.67 -1.93
N SER A 166 -10.71 -1.06 -0.66
CA SER A 166 -9.48 -1.52 -0.01
C SER A 166 -9.61 -2.95 0.48
N VAL A 167 -8.58 -3.77 0.24
CA VAL A 167 -8.46 -5.12 0.79
C VAL A 167 -7.51 -5.04 1.99
N ASN A 168 -8.04 -5.29 3.19
CA ASN A 168 -7.28 -5.19 4.44
C ASN A 168 -7.07 -6.56 5.04
N ILE A 169 -5.81 -6.92 5.28
CA ILE A 169 -5.44 -8.15 5.96
C ILE A 169 -5.72 -7.98 7.46
N LEU A 170 -6.36 -8.98 8.07
CA LEU A 170 -6.54 -9.07 9.51
C LEU A 170 -5.33 -9.81 10.10
N GLU A 171 -4.60 -9.14 10.99
CA GLU A 171 -3.50 -9.73 11.77
C GLU A 171 -4.01 -10.57 12.96
#